data_AF-A0AAV3RY49-F1
#
_entry.id   AF-A0AAV3RY49-F1
#
_cell.length_a   1.000
_cell.length_b   1.000
_cell.length_c   1.000
_cell.angle_alpha   90.00
_cell.angle_beta   90.00
_cell.angle_gamma   90.00
#
_symmetry.space_group_name_H-M   'P 1'
#
loop_
_entity.id
_entity.type
_entity.pdbx_description
1 polymer ?
#
loop_
_entity_poly.entity_id
_entity_poly.type
_entity_poly.pdbx_seq_one_letter_code
_entity_poly.pdbx_strand_id
1 'polypeptide(L)'
;MTAEKREKMKLYFQQAGVGSGVKFLATSSNGNGLSGSTSMIFRQHMATLGNEVESSSKGASVLPVDAAPRIKFKRLDKTSRHIMQILDKEAVKEVRDKREITEIKPGYIIQLKLYLRTEGVYQQIKGIVIARRNAGLNTTIRLRRMVAGVGIESLLPLYSPNIKEVKVLERKKVRRAKLYYLRDKMNEIRKLETLSPK
;
A
#
# COMPACT_ATOMS: atom_id res chain seq x y z
N MET A 1 -38.07 12.58 2.50
CA MET A 1 -39.02 11.49 2.81
C MET A 1 -39.84 11.90 4.02
N THR A 2 -41.17 11.84 3.93
CA THR A 2 -42.08 12.15 5.04
C THR A 2 -41.93 11.14 6.18
N ALA A 3 -42.13 11.58 7.42
CA ALA A 3 -41.82 10.83 8.65
C ALA A 3 -42.49 9.44 8.69
N GLU A 4 -43.73 9.34 8.20
CA GLU A 4 -44.51 8.10 8.15
C GLU A 4 -43.87 7.01 7.27
N LYS A 5 -43.24 7.40 6.15
CA LYS A 5 -42.53 6.47 5.27
C LYS A 5 -41.29 5.87 5.94
N ARG A 6 -40.71 6.58 6.91
CA ARG A 6 -39.50 6.19 7.64
C ARG A 6 -39.82 5.17 8.75
N GLU A 7 -40.98 5.28 9.38
CA GLU A 7 -41.45 4.31 10.37
C GLU A 7 -41.89 3.00 9.73
N LYS A 8 -42.64 3.05 8.61
CA LYS A 8 -42.97 1.83 7.84
C LYS A 8 -41.73 1.07 7.38
N MET A 9 -40.67 1.78 6.98
CA MET A 9 -39.38 1.20 6.62
C MET A 9 -38.66 0.55 7.82
N LYS A 10 -38.69 1.17 9.01
CA LYS A 10 -38.10 0.56 10.22
C LYS A 10 -38.81 -0.72 10.64
N LEU A 11 -40.14 -0.74 10.58
CA LEU A 11 -40.94 -1.93 10.92
C LEU A 11 -40.65 -3.10 9.98
N TYR A 12 -40.50 -2.81 8.67
CA TYR A 12 -40.17 -3.80 7.65
C TYR A 12 -38.82 -4.48 7.90
N PHE A 13 -37.80 -3.70 8.28
CA PHE A 13 -36.47 -4.24 8.57
C PHE A 13 -36.39 -5.03 9.89
N GLN A 14 -37.29 -4.76 10.84
CA GLN A 14 -37.35 -5.49 12.12
C GLN A 14 -38.06 -6.84 12.01
N GLN A 15 -39.03 -6.98 11.08
CA GLN A 15 -39.70 -8.25 10.79
C GLN A 15 -38.87 -9.18 9.90
N ALA A 16 -37.93 -8.64 9.11
CA ALA A 16 -37.10 -9.40 8.17
C ALA A 16 -35.86 -10.09 8.81
N GLY A 17 -35.65 -9.97 10.12
CA GLY A 17 -34.60 -10.71 10.83
C GLY A 17 -33.15 -10.41 10.39
N VAL A 18 -32.90 -9.30 9.68
CA VAL A 18 -31.55 -8.92 9.26
C VAL A 18 -30.92 -8.07 10.37
N GLY A 19 -30.07 -8.72 11.15
CA GLY A 19 -29.26 -8.10 12.18
C GLY A 19 -28.53 -6.85 11.69
N SER A 20 -28.59 -5.82 12.52
CA SER A 20 -27.95 -4.51 12.38
C SER A 20 -26.49 -4.58 11.94
N GLY A 21 -26.14 -3.84 10.87
CA GLY A 21 -24.73 -3.49 10.70
C GLY A 21 -24.24 -3.03 9.32
N VAL A 22 -24.97 -2.19 8.58
CA VAL A 22 -24.36 -1.48 7.44
C VAL A 22 -24.62 0.02 7.55
N LYS A 23 -23.60 0.75 8.04
CA LYS A 23 -23.52 2.21 7.95
C LYS A 23 -23.00 2.58 6.57
N PHE A 24 -23.82 3.24 5.76
CA PHE A 24 -23.36 3.94 4.56
C PHE A 24 -23.10 5.41 4.90
N LEU A 25 -21.85 5.85 4.72
CA LEU A 25 -21.44 7.25 4.72
C LEU A 25 -21.87 7.87 3.38
N ALA A 26 -22.65 8.95 3.43
CA ALA A 26 -22.94 9.79 2.28
C ALA A 26 -21.81 10.81 2.10
N THR A 27 -21.24 10.91 0.91
CA THR A 27 -20.51 12.11 0.47
C THR A 27 -21.11 12.62 -0.83
N SER A 28 -21.44 13.92 -0.80
CA SER A 28 -22.11 14.67 -1.85
C SER A 28 -21.19 15.00 -3.02
N SER A 29 -21.84 15.11 -4.18
CA SER A 29 -21.41 15.66 -5.45
C SER A 29 -20.58 16.94 -5.37
N ASN A 30 -19.62 17.10 -6.30
CA ASN A 30 -19.50 18.31 -7.12
C ASN A 30 -18.88 17.95 -8.48
N GLY A 31 -19.53 18.41 -9.54
CA GLY A 31 -19.17 18.11 -10.92
C GLY A 31 -18.09 19.02 -11.49
N ASN A 32 -17.61 18.62 -12.67
CA ASN A 32 -17.19 19.51 -13.75
C ASN A 32 -17.12 18.68 -15.03
N GLY A 33 -17.77 19.17 -16.09
CA GLY A 33 -17.72 18.60 -17.42
C GLY A 33 -16.54 19.15 -18.24
N LEU A 34 -16.24 18.48 -19.35
CA LEU A 34 -15.92 19.06 -20.66
C LEU A 34 -15.43 17.97 -21.64
N SER A 35 -15.98 18.02 -22.87
CA SER A 35 -15.46 17.54 -24.17
C SER A 35 -14.85 16.13 -24.25
N GLY A 36 -15.37 15.18 -25.02
CA GLY A 36 -15.71 15.29 -26.44
C GLY A 36 -14.58 14.66 -27.29
N SER A 37 -14.73 13.40 -27.68
CA SER A 37 -14.33 12.90 -29.01
C SER A 37 -14.91 11.51 -29.24
N THR A 38 -15.90 11.47 -30.12
CA THR A 38 -16.33 10.33 -30.92
C THR A 38 -15.14 9.64 -31.58
N SER A 39 -15.00 8.33 -31.42
CA SER A 39 -14.53 7.49 -32.52
C SER A 39 -15.17 6.11 -32.42
N MET A 40 -15.92 5.80 -33.46
CA MET A 40 -16.64 4.56 -33.68
C MET A 40 -15.65 3.41 -33.78
N ILE A 41 -15.86 2.34 -33.03
CA ILE A 41 -15.28 1.03 -33.38
C ILE A 41 -16.39 0.18 -33.98
N PHE A 42 -16.24 0.03 -35.29
CA PHE A 42 -17.07 -0.66 -36.25
C PHE A 42 -17.36 -2.10 -35.81
N ARG A 43 -18.62 -2.39 -35.48
CA ARG A 43 -19.13 -3.74 -35.21
C ARG A 43 -19.65 -4.31 -36.53
N GLN A 44 -18.86 -5.14 -37.21
CA GLN A 44 -19.39 -5.92 -38.33
C GLN A 44 -20.35 -6.99 -37.78
N HIS A 45 -21.65 -6.79 -38.03
CA HIS A 45 -22.65 -7.84 -37.98
C HIS A 45 -22.93 -8.26 -39.43
N MET A 46 -22.62 -9.51 -39.77
CA MET A 46 -23.11 -10.14 -41.00
C MET A 46 -24.53 -10.63 -40.73
N ALA A 47 -25.49 -10.11 -41.49
CA ALA A 47 -26.88 -10.54 -41.47
C ALA A 47 -27.08 -11.77 -42.37
N THR A 48 -27.83 -12.75 -41.89
CA THR A 48 -28.58 -13.68 -42.74
C THR A 48 -30.03 -13.61 -42.32
N LEU A 49 -30.86 -13.15 -43.26
CA LEU A 49 -32.31 -13.09 -43.19
C LEU A 49 -32.87 -14.49 -42.99
N GLY A 50 -33.77 -14.66 -42.02
CA GLY A 50 -34.41 -15.93 -41.73
C GLY A 50 -35.64 -15.75 -40.85
N ASN A 51 -36.77 -15.48 -41.53
CA ASN A 51 -38.17 -15.71 -41.15
C ASN A 51 -38.64 -15.43 -39.70
N GLU A 52 -39.51 -14.44 -39.59
CA GLU A 52 -40.38 -14.22 -38.43
C GLU A 52 -41.51 -15.26 -38.42
N VAL A 53 -41.64 -15.99 -37.32
CA VAL A 53 -42.90 -16.60 -36.88
C VAL A 53 -43.00 -16.39 -35.38
N GLU A 54 -43.82 -15.40 -34.98
CA GLU A 54 -44.34 -15.32 -33.62
C GLU A 54 -45.46 -16.34 -33.44
N SER A 55 -45.33 -17.20 -32.43
CA SER A 55 -46.49 -17.77 -31.75
C SER A 55 -46.15 -18.10 -30.30
N SER A 56 -46.89 -17.46 -29.42
CA SER A 56 -46.83 -17.50 -27.96
C SER A 56 -47.15 -18.87 -27.35
N SER A 57 -46.40 -19.30 -26.33
CA SER A 57 -46.94 -20.12 -25.23
C SER A 57 -46.06 -20.09 -23.98
N LYS A 58 -46.59 -19.43 -22.94
CA LYS A 58 -46.45 -19.62 -21.48
C LYS A 58 -45.32 -20.53 -20.95
N GLY A 59 -44.49 -19.93 -20.10
CA GLY A 59 -44.21 -20.41 -18.74
C GLY A 59 -43.33 -21.65 -18.57
N ALA A 60 -42.02 -21.42 -18.36
CA ALA A 60 -41.21 -22.25 -17.47
C ALA A 60 -40.11 -21.38 -16.85
N SER A 61 -40.04 -21.41 -15.52
CA SER A 61 -39.07 -20.74 -14.66
C SER A 61 -37.62 -21.01 -15.07
N VAL A 62 -36.95 -20.02 -15.66
CA VAL A 62 -35.48 -20.00 -15.66
C VAL A 62 -35.08 -19.38 -14.34
N LEU A 63 -34.83 -20.23 -13.34
CA LEU A 63 -34.03 -19.81 -12.18
C LEU A 63 -32.74 -19.19 -12.74
N PRO A 64 -32.32 -17.99 -12.31
CA PRO A 64 -30.98 -17.54 -12.63
C PRO A 64 -30.05 -18.57 -12.00
N VAL A 65 -29.43 -19.40 -12.84
CA VAL A 65 -28.33 -20.23 -12.40
C VAL A 65 -27.26 -19.22 -12.04
N ASP A 66 -27.17 -18.88 -10.75
CA ASP A 66 -26.05 -18.20 -10.12
C ASP A 66 -24.82 -19.11 -10.23
N ALA A 67 -24.38 -19.36 -11.48
CA ALA A 67 -23.22 -20.13 -11.78
C ALA A 67 -22.03 -19.31 -11.32
N ALA A 68 -21.47 -19.68 -10.16
CA ALA A 68 -20.26 -19.07 -9.62
C ALA A 68 -19.25 -18.88 -10.76
N PRO A 69 -18.64 -17.70 -10.89
CA PRO A 69 -17.79 -17.39 -12.03
C PRO A 69 -16.69 -18.45 -12.14
N ARG A 70 -16.56 -19.05 -13.34
CA ARG A 70 -15.55 -20.08 -13.61
C ARG A 70 -14.16 -19.56 -13.22
N ILE A 71 -13.60 -20.11 -12.15
CA ILE A 71 -12.28 -19.73 -11.65
C ILE A 71 -11.25 -20.19 -12.67
N LYS A 72 -10.60 -19.24 -13.36
CA LYS A 72 -9.47 -19.52 -14.25
C LYS A 72 -8.24 -19.78 -13.40
N PHE A 73 -7.90 -21.05 -13.19
CA PHE A 73 -6.65 -21.42 -12.54
C PHE A 73 -5.47 -20.91 -13.38
N LYS A 74 -4.62 -20.09 -12.76
CA LYS A 74 -3.32 -19.74 -13.34
C LYS A 74 -2.37 -20.92 -13.18
N ARG A 75 -1.31 -20.92 -13.97
CA ARG A 75 -0.17 -21.83 -13.77
C ARG A 75 0.41 -21.68 -12.36
N LEU A 76 0.93 -22.78 -11.82
CA LEU A 76 1.43 -22.86 -10.44
C LEU A 76 2.51 -21.79 -10.14
N ASP A 77 3.42 -21.52 -11.07
CA ASP A 77 4.46 -20.49 -10.94
C ASP A 77 3.86 -19.09 -10.68
N LYS A 78 2.80 -18.73 -11.40
CA LYS A 78 2.11 -17.45 -11.25
C LYS A 78 1.33 -17.41 -9.94
N THR A 79 0.67 -18.51 -9.59
CA THR A 79 -0.11 -18.62 -8.35
C THR A 79 0.81 -18.51 -7.13
N SER A 80 1.92 -19.25 -7.09
CA SER A 80 2.90 -19.18 -6.00
C SER A 80 3.52 -17.79 -5.85
N ARG A 81 3.90 -17.14 -6.97
CA ARG A 81 4.38 -15.76 -6.94
C ARG A 81 3.32 -14.80 -6.39
N HIS A 82 2.07 -14.99 -6.77
CA HIS A 82 0.98 -14.15 -6.29
C HIS A 82 0.73 -14.35 -4.79
N ILE A 83 0.72 -15.60 -4.31
CA ILE A 83 0.59 -15.93 -2.88
C ILE A 83 1.73 -15.28 -2.08
N MET A 84 2.98 -15.40 -2.53
CA MET A 84 4.12 -14.75 -1.86
C MET A 84 3.98 -13.24 -1.77
N GLN A 85 3.48 -12.59 -2.83
CA GLN A 85 3.20 -11.15 -2.82
C GLN A 85 2.08 -10.77 -1.85
N ILE A 86 1.08 -11.65 -1.66
CA ILE A 86 0.00 -11.45 -0.70
C ILE A 86 0.56 -11.51 0.72
N LEU A 87 1.29 -12.57 1.05
CA LEU A 87 1.91 -12.77 2.36
C LEU A 87 2.83 -11.61 2.74
N ASP A 88 3.66 -11.14 1.80
CA ASP A 88 4.57 -10.02 2.02
C ASP A 88 3.82 -8.70 2.28
N LYS A 89 2.71 -8.46 1.57
CA LYS A 89 1.86 -7.28 1.80
C LYS A 89 1.14 -7.36 3.14
N GLU A 90 0.64 -8.53 3.53
CA GLU A 90 -0.02 -8.75 4.81
C GLU A 90 0.95 -8.51 5.96
N ALA A 91 2.14 -9.11 5.92
CA ALA A 91 3.17 -8.91 6.92
C ALA A 91 3.58 -7.43 7.06
N VAL A 92 3.71 -6.69 5.96
CA VAL A 92 4.01 -5.25 6.00
C VAL A 92 2.86 -4.44 6.61
N LYS A 93 1.60 -4.80 6.36
CA LYS A 93 0.44 -4.13 6.96
C LYS A 93 0.43 -4.32 8.48
N GLU A 94 0.60 -5.56 8.95
CA GLU A 94 0.62 -5.84 10.39
C GLU A 94 1.67 -5.03 11.15
N VAL A 95 2.87 -4.85 10.57
CA VAL A 95 3.93 -4.06 11.21
C VAL A 95 3.61 -2.57 11.20
N ARG A 96 2.98 -2.06 10.13
CA ARG A 96 2.56 -0.65 10.04
C ARG A 96 1.41 -0.33 11.00
N ASP A 97 0.51 -1.27 11.23
CA ASP A 97 -0.60 -1.09 12.18
C ASP A 97 -0.08 -1.05 13.63
N LYS A 98 0.97 -1.83 13.93
CA LYS A 98 1.63 -1.85 15.24
C LYS A 98 2.49 -0.62 15.51
N ARG A 99 3.06 0.01 14.47
CA ARG A 99 4.01 1.13 14.59
C ARG A 99 3.91 2.09 13.41
N GLU A 100 3.89 3.38 13.72
CA GLU A 100 3.99 4.42 12.71
C GLU A 100 5.41 4.47 12.12
N ILE A 101 5.52 4.17 10.83
CA ILE A 101 6.80 4.18 10.11
C ILE A 101 6.78 5.32 9.10
N THR A 102 7.66 6.29 9.30
CA THR A 102 7.81 7.43 8.38
C THR A 102 8.41 6.98 7.04
N GLU A 103 8.03 7.64 5.94
CA GLU A 103 8.63 7.37 4.63
C GLU A 103 10.06 7.94 4.54
N ILE A 104 11.05 7.04 4.43
CA ILE A 104 12.47 7.40 4.35
C ILE A 104 12.94 7.35 2.91
N LYS A 105 13.61 8.40 2.44
CA LYS A 105 14.24 8.47 1.11
C LYS A 105 15.75 8.63 1.23
N PRO A 106 16.52 8.22 0.21
CA PRO A 106 17.94 8.54 0.12
C PRO A 106 18.17 10.04 0.25
N GLY A 107 19.22 10.45 0.95
CA GLY A 107 19.54 11.85 1.25
C GLY A 107 18.92 12.38 2.54
N TYR A 108 18.05 11.61 3.21
CA TYR A 108 17.53 12.00 4.52
C TYR A 108 18.58 11.73 5.60
N ILE A 109 18.70 12.63 6.56
CA ILE A 109 19.45 12.42 7.79
C ILE A 109 18.43 11.98 8.84
N ILE A 110 18.66 10.79 9.40
CA ILE A 110 17.74 10.19 10.36
C ILE A 110 18.48 9.83 11.65
N GLN A 111 17.72 9.78 12.74
CA GLN A 111 18.13 9.26 14.03
C GLN A 111 17.27 8.05 14.36
N LEU A 112 17.93 6.94 14.69
CA LEU A 112 17.32 5.66 15.01
C LEU A 112 17.61 5.29 16.45
N LYS A 113 16.60 4.84 17.17
CA LYS A 113 16.76 4.20 18.48
C LYS A 113 16.69 2.69 18.29
N LEU A 114 17.84 2.02 18.37
CA LEU A 114 18.00 0.58 18.20
C LEU A 114 18.14 -0.11 19.54
N TYR A 115 17.38 -1.19 19.74
CA TYR A 115 17.56 -2.08 20.87
C TYR A 115 18.64 -3.11 20.55
N LEU A 116 19.73 -3.14 21.31
CA LEU A 116 20.72 -4.21 21.23
C LEU A 116 20.40 -5.29 22.25
N ARG A 117 20.14 -6.51 21.76
CA ARG A 117 19.86 -7.66 22.63
C ARG A 117 21.07 -8.08 23.47
N THR A 118 22.28 -7.87 22.96
CA THR A 118 23.52 -8.27 23.64
C THR A 118 23.76 -7.44 24.90
N GLU A 119 23.63 -6.12 24.80
CA GLU A 119 23.90 -5.19 25.91
C GLU A 119 22.64 -4.88 26.73
N GLY A 120 21.44 -5.18 26.20
CA GLY A 120 20.16 -4.81 26.82
C GLY A 120 19.86 -3.31 26.76
N VAL A 121 20.70 -2.52 26.09
CA VAL A 121 20.63 -1.05 26.04
C VAL A 121 20.09 -0.57 24.69
N TYR A 122 19.46 0.60 24.71
CA TYR A 122 19.07 1.33 23.50
C TYR A 122 20.23 2.19 23.01
N GLN A 123 20.72 1.90 21.80
CA GLN A 123 21.72 2.72 21.13
C GLN A 123 21.05 3.69 20.16
N GLN A 124 21.58 4.92 20.12
CA GLN A 124 21.14 5.93 19.17
C GLN A 124 22.10 6.00 17.99
N ILE A 125 21.58 5.80 16.78
CA ILE A 125 22.35 5.89 15.55
C ILE A 125 21.81 7.03 14.71
N LYS A 126 22.67 8.02 14.46
CA LYS A 126 22.40 9.15 13.56
C LYS A 126 23.28 9.06 12.33
N GLY A 127 22.70 9.28 11.15
CA GLY A 127 23.46 9.24 9.90
C GLY A 127 22.61 9.59 8.68
N ILE A 128 23.28 9.72 7.53
CA ILE A 128 22.63 9.95 6.24
C ILE A 128 22.24 8.62 5.60
N VAL A 129 21.02 8.57 5.06
CA VAL A 129 20.54 7.40 4.30
C VAL A 129 21.14 7.46 2.90
N ILE A 130 22.06 6.55 2.61
CA ILE A 130 22.74 6.50 1.31
C ILE A 130 21.97 5.66 0.29
N ALA A 131 21.21 4.66 0.75
CA ALA A 131 20.44 3.79 -0.12
C ALA A 131 19.27 3.18 0.65
N ARG A 132 18.18 2.90 -0.08
CA ARG A 132 17.03 2.13 0.39
C ARG A 132 16.77 1.00 -0.61
N ARG A 133 16.62 -0.22 -0.11
CA ARG A 133 16.22 -1.39 -0.90
C ARG A 133 14.81 -1.77 -0.49
N ASN A 134 13.86 -1.62 -1.40
CA ASN A 134 12.47 -2.04 -1.19
C ASN A 134 12.36 -3.52 -1.54
N ALA A 135 12.05 -4.34 -0.55
CA ALA A 135 11.90 -5.79 -0.70
C ALA A 135 10.85 -6.29 0.30
N GLY A 136 9.67 -5.66 0.28
CA GLY A 136 8.58 -6.07 1.15
C GLY A 136 8.88 -5.86 2.63
N LEU A 137 8.65 -6.91 3.42
CA LEU A 137 9.04 -7.00 4.83
C LEU A 137 10.56 -6.87 5.03
N ASN A 138 11.36 -7.30 4.05
CA ASN A 138 12.82 -7.23 4.06
C ASN A 138 13.36 -5.90 3.52
N THR A 139 12.53 -4.85 3.51
CA THR A 139 12.97 -3.51 3.12
C THR A 139 14.07 -3.03 4.06
N THR A 140 15.22 -2.65 3.49
CA THR A 140 16.41 -2.24 4.25
C THR A 140 16.84 -0.83 3.87
N ILE A 141 17.42 -0.14 4.84
CA ILE A 141 18.07 1.17 4.68
C ILE A 141 19.56 1.04 4.99
N ARG A 142 20.40 1.73 4.21
CA ARG A 142 21.82 1.90 4.54
C ARG A 142 22.05 3.30 5.04
N LEU A 143 22.62 3.38 6.23
CA LEU A 143 23.09 4.61 6.85
C LEU A 143 24.59 4.72 6.72
N ARG A 144 25.07 5.94 6.56
CA ARG A 144 26.48 6.30 6.64
C ARG A 144 26.65 7.39 7.70
N ARG A 145 27.63 7.20 8.58
CA ARG A 145 28.03 8.19 9.60
C ARG A 145 29.55 8.15 9.80
N MET A 146 30.11 9.25 10.26
CA MET A 146 31.48 9.28 10.79
C MET A 146 31.40 9.09 12.30
N VAL A 147 32.21 8.19 12.84
CA VAL A 147 32.34 7.97 14.28
C VAL A 147 33.83 7.84 14.59
N ALA A 148 34.33 8.70 15.48
CA ALA A 148 35.73 8.74 15.88
C ALA A 148 36.67 8.82 14.67
N GLY A 149 36.30 9.61 13.66
CA GLY A 149 37.08 9.77 12.43
C GLY A 149 37.00 8.60 11.43
N VAL A 150 36.30 7.51 11.74
CA VAL A 150 36.09 6.36 10.85
C VAL A 150 34.70 6.40 10.22
N GLY A 151 34.63 6.17 8.91
CA GLY A 151 33.35 6.13 8.18
C GLY A 151 32.68 4.77 8.31
N ILE A 152 31.60 4.71 9.11
CA ILE A 152 30.83 3.48 9.35
C ILE A 152 29.59 3.47 8.46
N GLU A 153 29.34 2.34 7.80
CA GLU A 153 28.08 2.06 7.12
C GLU A 153 27.29 1.00 7.90
N SER A 154 25.99 1.22 8.09
CA SER A 154 25.10 0.29 8.79
C SER A 154 23.90 -0.06 7.92
N LEU A 155 23.62 -1.35 7.77
CA LEU A 155 22.45 -1.87 7.07
C LEU A 155 21.39 -2.25 8.12
N LEU A 156 20.21 -1.65 8.03
CA LEU A 156 19.13 -1.86 9.00
C LEU A 156 17.82 -2.26 8.30
N PRO A 157 17.10 -3.30 8.77
CA PRO A 157 15.77 -3.63 8.26
C PRO A 157 14.74 -2.67 8.83
N LEU A 158 13.99 -1.99 7.95
CA LEU A 158 13.04 -0.94 8.33
C LEU A 158 11.92 -1.45 9.25
N TYR A 159 11.47 -2.68 9.01
CA TYR A 159 10.37 -3.32 9.74
C TYR A 159 10.84 -4.17 10.93
N SER A 160 12.12 -4.05 11.34
CA SER A 160 12.67 -4.86 12.43
C SER A 160 12.06 -4.47 13.79
N PRO A 161 11.72 -5.46 14.64
CA PRO A 161 11.18 -5.19 15.96
C PRO A 161 12.16 -4.45 16.88
N ASN A 162 13.47 -4.55 16.59
CA ASN A 162 14.54 -3.93 17.37
C ASN A 162 14.61 -2.40 17.17
N ILE A 163 14.01 -1.87 16.10
CA ILE A 163 13.90 -0.43 15.88
C ILE A 163 12.72 0.09 16.69
N LYS A 164 12.97 0.92 17.70
CA LYS A 164 11.89 1.52 18.51
C LYS A 164 11.35 2.79 17.89
N GLU A 165 12.23 3.63 17.36
CA GLU A 165 11.84 4.94 16.87
C GLU A 165 12.72 5.35 15.69
N VAL A 166 12.09 5.99 14.71
CA VAL A 166 12.74 6.54 13.52
C VAL A 166 12.38 8.02 13.40
N LYS A 167 13.33 8.90 13.69
CA LYS A 167 13.16 10.36 13.52
C LYS A 167 13.89 10.83 12.28
N VAL A 168 13.19 11.57 11.42
CA VAL A 168 13.83 12.29 10.30
C VAL A 168 14.24 13.66 10.82
N LEU A 169 15.54 13.95 10.82
CA LEU A 169 16.09 15.21 11.32
C LEU A 169 16.14 16.25 10.20
N GLU A 170 16.67 15.87 9.05
CA GLU A 170 16.88 16.78 7.92
C GLU A 170 16.65 16.05 6.60
N ARG A 171 16.11 16.76 5.60
CA ARG A 171 15.89 16.23 4.25
C ARG A 171 16.82 16.95 3.27
N LYS A 172 17.87 16.28 2.80
CA LYS A 172 18.75 16.86 1.76
C LYS A 172 18.24 16.55 0.37
N LYS A 173 18.25 17.55 -0.51
CA LYS A 173 17.96 17.39 -1.94
C LYS A 173 19.13 16.67 -2.60
N VAL A 174 18.89 15.47 -3.11
CA VAL A 174 19.89 14.65 -3.80
C VAL A 174 19.40 14.27 -5.18
N ARG A 175 20.33 14.15 -6.14
CA ARG A 175 20.01 13.80 -7.54
C ARG A 175 20.07 12.29 -7.80
N ARG A 176 20.85 11.54 -7.03
CA ARG A 176 21.04 10.09 -7.21
C ARG A 176 20.18 9.30 -6.23
N ALA A 177 19.61 8.18 -6.68
CA ALA A 177 18.85 7.26 -5.82
C ALA A 177 19.74 6.46 -4.84
N LYS A 178 21.03 6.31 -5.14
CA LYS A 178 22.03 5.71 -4.25
C LYS A 178 23.24 6.64 -4.16
N LEU A 179 23.59 7.04 -2.95
CA LEU A 179 24.61 8.05 -2.66
C LEU A 179 25.97 7.42 -2.35
N TYR A 180 26.39 6.41 -3.13
CA TYR A 180 27.67 5.74 -2.89
C TYR A 180 28.88 6.65 -3.10
N TYR A 181 28.72 7.75 -3.84
CA TYR A 181 29.76 8.78 -3.97
C TYR A 181 30.12 9.46 -2.63
N LEU A 182 29.28 9.33 -1.60
CA LEU A 182 29.58 9.84 -0.25
C LEU A 182 30.66 9.01 0.47
N ARG A 183 31.09 7.89 -0.11
CA ARG A 183 32.26 7.13 0.38
C ARG A 183 33.53 7.94 0.21
N ASP A 184 33.68 8.56 -0.95
CA ASP A 184 34.85 9.35 -1.33
C ASP A 184 34.77 10.78 -0.79
N LYS A 185 33.54 11.31 -0.60
CA LYS A 185 33.30 12.66 -0.10
C LYS A 185 33.17 12.71 1.43
N MET A 186 34.30 12.86 2.12
CA MET A 186 34.40 12.92 3.59
C MET A 186 33.71 14.15 4.21
N ASN A 187 33.77 15.30 3.54
CA ASN A 187 33.47 16.60 4.15
C ASN A 187 31.98 16.81 4.49
N GLU A 188 31.07 16.23 3.71
CA GLU A 188 29.62 16.40 3.94
C GLU A 188 29.11 15.59 5.14
N ILE A 189 29.80 14.49 5.50
CA ILE A 189 29.37 13.58 6.55
C ILE A 189 29.97 13.97 7.90
N ARG A 190 31.19 14.54 7.94
CA ARG A 190 31.80 15.04 9.19
C ARG A 190 30.90 16.00 9.97
N LYS A 191 30.08 16.80 9.28
CA LYS A 191 29.09 17.70 9.92
C LYS A 191 28.05 16.96 10.76
N LEU A 192 27.84 15.66 10.53
CA LEU A 192 26.84 14.85 11.25
C LEU A 192 27.41 14.26 12.55
N GLU A 193 28.73 14.07 12.64
CA GLU A 193 29.42 13.55 13.81
C GLU A 193 29.35 14.53 14.99
N THR A 194 29.50 15.82 14.71
CA THR A 194 29.48 16.93 15.68
C THR A 194 28.13 17.14 16.36
N LEU A 195 27.06 16.49 15.87
CA LEU A 195 25.71 16.57 16.43
C LEU A 195 25.34 15.36 17.31
N SER A 196 26.33 14.62 17.79
CA SER A 196 26.16 13.53 18.76
C SER A 196 26.42 14.08 20.17
N PRO A 197 25.57 13.82 21.17
CA PRO A 197 25.86 14.23 22.54
C PRO A 197 27.16 13.55 23.01
N LYS A 198 28.08 14.34 23.58
CA LYS A 198 29.23 13.83 24.33
C LYS A 198 28.75 13.14 25.60
#